data_AF-A0A377K7M2-F1
#
_entry.id   AF-A0A377K7M2-F1
#
_cell.length_a   1.000
_cell.length_b   1.000
_cell.length_c   1.000
_cell.angle_alpha   90.00
_cell.angle_beta   90.00
_cell.angle_gamma   90.00
#
_symmetry.space_group_name_H-M   'P 1'
#
loop_
_entity.id
_entity.type
_entity.pdbx_description
1 polymer ?
#
loop_
_entity_poly.entity_id
_entity_poly.type
_entity_poly.pdbx_seq_one_letter_code
_entity_poly.pdbx_strand_id
1 'polypeptide(L)'
;MSEDSVVDSTIQGLKERLSSPLWGYIILSWVGFNWKHIAVMCLSKAPVEVRIHQITASDFFYIKYLILPCLVGFVLSSIFPYINQASMWLQSKALEMKIKRKVKADKLEEMELATQNLEIERVVQEKEREKINTKDMEERAESLREDMMSIEVEVAQLKSERSQIQSQIEASLQLIVQIEDIVKGVDSGKYTDEDFRSLVKESVNKSLLDEARSTYQAQKFLDEMGKASSLENK
;
A
#
# COMPACT_ATOMS: atom_id res chain seq x y z
N MET A 1 -20.69 45.67 71.84
CA MET A 1 -20.11 44.42 71.30
C MET A 1 -21.28 43.60 70.84
N SER A 2 -21.51 43.57 69.53
CA SER A 2 -22.75 43.07 68.93
C SER A 2 -22.80 41.54 69.01
N GLU A 3 -23.94 41.00 69.43
CA GLU A 3 -24.18 39.57 69.67
C GLU A 3 -23.84 38.72 68.43
N ASP A 4 -24.04 39.27 67.23
CA ASP A 4 -23.70 38.63 65.95
C ASP A 4 -22.21 38.28 65.81
N SER A 5 -21.31 39.12 66.35
CA SER A 5 -19.85 38.87 66.29
C SER A 5 -19.42 37.70 67.18
N VAL A 6 -20.13 37.48 68.29
CA VAL A 6 -19.86 36.36 69.20
C VAL A 6 -20.38 35.06 68.60
N VAL A 7 -21.57 35.09 67.99
CA VAL A 7 -22.16 33.94 67.30
C VAL A 7 -21.28 33.49 66.14
N ASP A 8 -20.85 34.40 65.27
CA ASP A 8 -19.97 34.06 64.13
C ASP A 8 -18.62 33.49 64.58
N SER A 9 -18.03 34.04 65.64
CA SER A 9 -16.77 33.53 66.21
C SER A 9 -16.92 32.10 66.75
N THR A 10 -18.05 31.77 67.36
CA THR A 10 -18.32 30.41 67.84
C THR A 10 -18.60 29.42 66.72
N ILE A 11 -19.35 29.83 65.69
CA ILE A 11 -19.64 29.00 64.51
C ILE A 11 -18.36 28.72 63.73
N GLN A 12 -17.50 29.73 63.57
CA GLN A 12 -16.22 29.58 62.88
C GLN A 12 -15.27 28.63 63.63
N GLY A 13 -15.16 28.77 64.96
CA GLY A 13 -14.39 27.85 65.79
C GLY A 13 -14.93 26.41 65.77
N LEU A 14 -16.26 26.24 65.67
CA LEU A 14 -16.87 24.93 65.51
C LEU A 14 -16.61 24.34 64.12
N LYS A 15 -16.65 25.16 63.07
CA LYS A 15 -16.38 24.76 61.69
C LYS A 15 -14.92 24.33 61.50
N GLU A 16 -13.96 25.04 62.08
CA GLU A 16 -12.54 24.67 62.05
C GLU A 16 -12.29 23.33 62.75
N ARG A 17 -12.96 23.11 63.89
CA ARG A 17 -12.86 21.83 64.62
C ARG A 17 -13.53 20.69 63.86
N LEU A 18 -14.71 20.89 63.30
CA LEU A 18 -15.43 19.90 62.47
C LEU A 18 -14.71 19.59 61.15
N SER A 19 -13.88 20.51 60.65
CA SER A 19 -13.03 20.30 59.49
C SER A 19 -11.83 19.39 59.80
N SER A 20 -11.50 19.19 61.08
CA SER A 20 -10.50 18.20 61.48
C SER A 20 -11.10 16.78 61.38
N PRO A 21 -10.46 15.86 60.65
CA PRO A 21 -10.92 14.47 60.55
C PRO A 21 -11.15 13.83 61.91
N LEU A 22 -10.30 14.13 62.90
CA LEU A 22 -10.37 13.59 64.25
C LEU A 22 -11.70 13.91 64.94
N TRP A 23 -12.08 15.19 64.94
CA TRP A 23 -13.33 15.63 65.57
C TRP A 23 -14.55 15.11 64.83
N GLY A 24 -14.49 15.01 63.49
CA GLY A 24 -15.53 14.37 62.70
C GLY A 24 -15.82 12.94 63.15
N TYR A 25 -14.77 12.11 63.30
CA TYR A 25 -14.95 10.72 63.75
C TYR A 25 -15.35 10.60 65.22
N ILE A 26 -14.87 11.49 66.09
CA ILE A 26 -15.26 11.52 67.51
C ILE A 26 -16.75 11.88 67.64
N ILE A 27 -17.22 12.90 66.92
CA ILE A 27 -18.63 13.29 66.94
C ILE A 27 -19.50 12.21 66.30
N LEU A 28 -19.08 11.62 65.19
CA LEU A 28 -19.80 10.52 64.54
C LEU A 28 -19.92 9.30 65.46
N SER A 29 -18.83 8.92 66.12
CA SER A 29 -18.79 7.85 67.12
C SER A 29 -19.70 8.19 68.30
N TRP A 30 -19.62 9.41 68.83
CA TRP A 30 -20.48 9.85 69.93
C TRP A 30 -21.97 9.79 69.58
N VAL A 31 -22.37 10.31 68.43
CA VAL A 31 -23.76 10.22 67.94
C VAL A 31 -24.17 8.76 67.75
N GLY A 32 -23.30 7.91 67.20
CA GLY A 32 -23.59 6.48 67.01
C GLY A 32 -23.82 5.72 68.33
N PHE A 33 -22.96 5.94 69.32
CA PHE A 33 -23.10 5.32 70.66
C PHE A 33 -24.26 5.89 71.47
N ASN A 34 -24.54 7.19 71.32
CA ASN A 34 -25.62 7.90 72.03
C ASN A 34 -26.93 7.94 71.25
N TRP A 35 -27.05 7.26 70.11
CA TRP A 35 -28.19 7.43 69.21
C TRP A 35 -29.52 7.15 69.90
N LYS A 36 -29.57 6.15 70.79
CA LYS A 36 -30.76 5.80 71.58
C LYS A 36 -31.15 6.91 72.54
N HIS A 37 -30.17 7.53 73.21
CA HIS A 37 -30.42 8.65 74.13
C HIS A 37 -30.85 9.91 73.39
N ILE A 38 -30.25 10.19 72.23
CA ILE A 38 -30.66 11.29 71.33
C ILE A 38 -32.10 11.04 70.84
N ALA A 39 -32.41 9.82 70.40
CA ALA A 39 -33.75 9.46 69.95
C ALA A 39 -34.80 9.59 71.06
N VAL A 40 -34.50 9.14 72.30
CA VAL A 40 -35.40 9.32 73.45
C VAL A 40 -35.57 10.80 73.80
N MET A 41 -34.49 11.59 73.74
CA MET A 41 -34.55 13.02 74.04
C MET A 41 -35.41 13.78 73.01
N CYS A 42 -35.27 13.47 71.73
CA CYS A 42 -35.98 14.18 70.64
C CYS A 42 -37.39 13.64 70.36
N LEU A 43 -37.63 12.32 70.46
CA LEU A 43 -38.88 11.69 70.01
C LEU A 43 -39.81 11.21 71.14
N SER A 44 -39.35 11.16 72.40
CA SER A 44 -40.23 10.76 73.50
C SER A 44 -41.32 11.82 73.76
N LYS A 45 -42.48 11.38 74.28
CA LYS A 45 -43.56 12.24 74.76
C LYS A 45 -43.54 12.44 76.29
N ALA A 46 -42.62 11.80 77.00
CA ALA A 46 -42.50 11.88 78.46
C ALA A 46 -42.04 13.27 78.95
N PRO A 47 -42.28 13.68 80.19
CA PRO A 47 -41.67 14.90 80.75
C PRO A 47 -40.14 14.83 80.67
N VAL A 48 -39.49 15.98 80.45
CA VAL A 48 -38.02 16.08 80.26
C VAL A 48 -37.25 15.44 81.42
N GLU A 49 -37.72 15.65 82.66
CA GLU A 49 -37.13 15.11 83.88
C GLU A 49 -37.10 13.57 83.89
N VAL A 50 -38.17 12.93 83.45
CA VAL A 50 -38.29 11.46 83.37
C VAL A 50 -37.33 10.91 82.32
N ARG A 51 -37.14 11.61 81.19
CA ARG A 51 -36.19 11.19 80.14
C ARG A 51 -34.74 11.25 80.64
N ILE A 52 -34.36 12.34 81.32
CA ILE A 52 -33.01 12.50 81.87
C ILE A 52 -32.73 11.41 82.91
N HIS A 53 -33.70 11.10 83.76
CA HIS A 53 -33.53 10.05 84.77
C HIS A 53 -33.38 8.66 84.15
N GLN A 54 -34.18 8.35 83.11
CA GLN A 54 -34.07 7.09 82.35
C GLN A 54 -32.70 6.92 81.66
N ILE A 55 -32.12 8.00 81.16
CA ILE A 55 -30.81 8.00 80.51
C ILE A 55 -29.68 7.81 81.54
N THR A 56 -29.80 8.47 82.70
CA THR A 56 -28.74 8.51 83.73
C THR A 56 -28.74 7.28 84.65
N ALA A 57 -29.84 6.52 84.71
CA ALA A 57 -29.96 5.31 85.53
C ALA A 57 -29.11 4.11 85.04
N SER A 58 -28.36 4.26 83.95
CA SER A 58 -27.52 3.20 83.40
C SER A 58 -26.18 3.10 84.13
N ASP A 59 -25.82 1.89 84.59
CA ASP A 59 -24.50 1.63 85.18
C ASP A 59 -23.37 1.95 84.20
N PHE A 60 -22.39 2.72 84.68
CA PHE A 60 -21.23 3.22 83.93
C PHE A 60 -21.60 4.14 82.75
N PHE A 61 -22.67 4.95 82.90
CA PHE A 61 -23.13 5.91 81.89
C PHE A 61 -22.00 6.74 81.28
N TYR A 62 -21.21 7.43 82.10
CA TYR A 62 -20.12 8.30 81.64
C TYR A 62 -19.05 7.56 80.83
N ILE A 63 -18.72 6.33 81.23
CA ILE A 63 -17.68 5.55 80.55
C ILE A 63 -18.19 5.10 79.17
N LYS A 64 -19.40 4.54 79.11
CA LYS A 64 -19.96 3.98 77.87
C LYS A 64 -20.37 5.04 76.84
N TYR A 65 -20.84 6.19 77.30
CA TYR A 65 -21.48 7.19 76.44
C TYR A 65 -20.64 8.45 76.23
N LEU A 66 -19.58 8.67 77.02
CA LEU A 66 -18.67 9.81 76.87
C LEU A 66 -17.24 9.38 76.56
N ILE A 67 -16.67 8.46 77.35
CA ILE A 67 -15.26 8.04 77.19
C ILE A 67 -15.07 7.09 76.01
N LEU A 68 -15.90 6.05 75.92
CA LEU A 68 -15.80 5.01 74.88
C LEU A 68 -15.97 5.58 73.46
N PRO A 69 -16.93 6.49 73.18
CA PRO A 69 -17.07 7.05 71.84
C PRO A 69 -15.89 7.95 71.44
N CYS A 70 -15.28 8.66 72.39
CA CYS A 70 -14.05 9.42 72.17
C CYS A 70 -12.88 8.50 71.81
N LEU A 71 -12.71 7.38 72.53
CA LEU A 71 -11.66 6.41 72.25
C LEU A 71 -11.87 5.73 70.88
N VAL A 72 -13.10 5.30 70.59
CA VAL A 72 -13.45 4.70 69.29
C VAL A 72 -13.29 5.70 68.15
N GLY A 73 -13.69 6.96 68.34
CA GLY A 73 -13.51 8.03 67.35
C GLY A 73 -12.04 8.33 67.08
N PHE A 74 -11.20 8.33 68.11
CA PHE A 74 -9.75 8.50 67.98
C PHE A 74 -9.10 7.33 67.22
N VAL A 75 -9.46 6.09 67.57
CA VAL A 75 -9.00 4.88 66.87
C VAL A 75 -9.45 4.90 65.41
N LEU A 76 -10.70 5.26 65.14
CA LEU A 76 -11.25 5.33 63.80
C LEU A 76 -10.55 6.42 62.97
N SER A 77 -10.33 7.61 63.54
CA SER A 77 -9.54 8.67 62.88
C SER A 77 -8.11 8.26 62.58
N SER A 78 -7.53 7.38 63.39
CA SER A 78 -6.17 6.89 63.18
C SER A 78 -6.13 5.82 62.10
N ILE A 79 -7.14 4.94 62.03
CA ILE A 79 -7.20 3.82 61.08
C ILE A 79 -7.68 4.25 59.68
N PHE A 80 -8.64 5.17 59.62
CA PHE A 80 -9.25 5.62 58.37
C PHE A 80 -8.28 6.08 57.27
N PRO A 81 -7.21 6.87 57.55
CA PRO A 81 -6.25 7.25 56.51
C PRO A 81 -5.57 6.02 55.86
N TYR A 82 -5.30 4.96 56.62
CA TYR A 82 -4.69 3.73 56.08
C TYR A 82 -5.66 2.96 55.19
N ILE A 83 -6.94 2.90 55.55
CA ILE A 83 -7.97 2.30 54.69
C ILE A 83 -8.10 3.09 53.37
N ASN A 84 -8.10 4.41 53.46
CA ASN A 84 -8.15 5.27 52.27
C ASN A 84 -6.93 5.06 51.37
N GLN A 85 -5.72 4.99 51.96
CA GLN A 85 -4.49 4.70 51.23
C GLN A 85 -4.50 3.31 50.57
N ALA A 86 -5.03 2.28 51.24
CA ALA A 86 -5.19 0.95 50.65
C ALA A 86 -6.15 0.96 49.44
N SER A 87 -7.27 1.69 49.55
CA SER A 87 -8.21 1.88 48.45
C SER A 87 -7.57 2.61 47.27
N MET A 88 -6.84 3.70 47.53
CA MET A 88 -6.09 4.42 46.48
C MET A 88 -5.06 3.52 45.81
N TRP A 89 -4.29 2.74 46.57
CA TRP A 89 -3.30 1.82 46.02
C TRP A 89 -3.95 0.77 45.10
N LEU A 90 -5.09 0.21 45.51
CA LEU A 90 -5.82 -0.76 44.71
C LEU A 90 -6.35 -0.12 43.41
N GLN A 91 -6.89 1.09 43.49
CA GLN A 91 -7.37 1.84 42.33
C GLN A 91 -6.24 2.21 41.37
N SER A 92 -5.10 2.69 41.89
CA SER A 92 -3.92 3.03 41.08
C SER A 92 -3.38 1.80 40.36
N LYS A 93 -3.30 0.65 41.04
CA LYS A 93 -2.85 -0.61 40.43
C LYS A 93 -3.82 -1.10 39.35
N ALA A 94 -5.12 -0.98 39.60
CA ALA A 94 -6.14 -1.30 38.60
C ALA A 94 -6.04 -0.39 37.36
N LEU A 95 -5.80 0.91 37.56
CA LEU A 95 -5.61 1.87 36.48
C LEU A 95 -4.34 1.59 35.67
N GLU A 96 -3.21 1.31 36.34
CA GLU A 96 -1.95 0.95 35.68
C GLU A 96 -2.10 -0.30 34.81
N MET A 97 -2.80 -1.33 35.30
CA MET A 97 -3.09 -2.52 34.51
C MET A 97 -3.97 -2.22 33.29
N LYS A 98 -4.97 -1.34 33.43
CA LYS A 98 -5.81 -0.91 32.29
C LYS A 98 -4.99 -0.16 31.24
N ILE A 99 -4.15 0.79 31.66
CA ILE A 99 -3.27 1.55 30.76
C ILE A 99 -2.30 0.62 30.04
N LYS A 100 -1.64 -0.30 30.77
CA LYS A 100 -0.73 -1.29 30.17
C LYS A 100 -1.41 -2.18 29.14
N ARG A 101 -2.66 -2.59 29.40
CA ARG A 101 -3.46 -3.38 28.43
C ARG A 101 -3.80 -2.55 27.20
N LYS A 102 -4.21 -1.30 27.38
CA LYS A 102 -4.54 -0.41 26.27
C LYS A 102 -3.33 -0.14 25.38
N VAL A 103 -2.19 0.26 25.96
CA VAL A 103 -0.95 0.49 25.21
C VAL A 103 -0.49 -0.75 24.44
N LYS A 104 -0.64 -1.95 25.01
CA LYS A 104 -0.33 -3.19 24.32
C LYS A 104 -1.29 -3.47 23.16
N ALA A 105 -2.57 -3.18 23.33
CA ALA A 105 -3.57 -3.32 22.28
C ALA A 105 -3.32 -2.33 21.13
N ASP A 106 -3.12 -1.05 21.45
CA ASP A 106 -2.83 0.01 20.47
C ASP A 106 -1.56 -0.32 19.68
N LYS A 107 -0.51 -0.82 20.34
CA LYS A 107 0.73 -1.26 19.66
C LYS A 107 0.51 -2.48 18.76
N LEU A 108 -0.34 -3.41 19.17
CA LEU A 108 -0.66 -4.59 18.35
C LEU A 108 -1.41 -4.16 17.09
N GLU A 109 -2.40 -3.28 17.24
CA GLU A 109 -3.17 -2.70 16.13
C GLU A 109 -2.25 -1.92 15.16
N GLU A 110 -1.33 -1.11 15.69
CA GLU A 110 -0.34 -0.40 14.87
C GLU A 110 0.57 -1.36 14.09
N MET A 111 1.02 -2.44 14.71
CA MET A 111 1.80 -3.48 14.04
C MET A 111 0.98 -4.19 12.96
N GLU A 112 -0.29 -4.52 13.23
CA GLU A 112 -1.20 -5.13 12.25
C GLU A 112 -1.40 -4.20 11.04
N LEU A 113 -1.68 -2.92 11.26
CA LEU A 113 -1.80 -1.92 10.19
C LEU A 113 -0.51 -1.78 9.39
N ALA A 114 0.65 -1.76 10.05
CA ALA A 114 1.94 -1.71 9.37
C ALA A 114 2.17 -2.95 8.49
N THR A 115 1.81 -4.15 8.97
CA THR A 115 1.92 -5.37 8.17
C THR A 115 0.97 -5.37 6.97
N GLN A 116 -0.26 -4.89 7.14
CA GLN A 116 -1.22 -4.75 6.03
C GLN A 116 -0.72 -3.77 4.98
N ASN A 117 -0.17 -2.62 5.38
CA ASN A 117 0.38 -1.63 4.46
C ASN A 117 1.56 -2.20 3.65
N LEU A 118 2.47 -2.94 4.30
CA LEU A 118 3.58 -3.61 3.62
C LEU A 118 3.07 -4.65 2.59
N GLU A 119 2.02 -5.39 2.92
CA GLU A 119 1.44 -6.36 2.00
C GLU A 119 0.77 -5.67 0.81
N ILE A 120 0.03 -4.58 1.04
CA ILE A 120 -0.55 -3.75 -0.02
C ILE A 120 0.55 -3.22 -0.94
N GLU A 121 1.64 -2.69 -0.37
CA GLU A 121 2.75 -2.15 -1.16
C GLU A 121 3.43 -3.22 -2.03
N ARG A 122 3.60 -4.44 -1.50
CA ARG A 122 4.10 -5.58 -2.29
C ARG A 122 3.20 -5.92 -3.47
N VAL A 123 1.89 -6.03 -3.22
CA VAL A 123 0.92 -6.33 -4.28
C VAL A 123 0.88 -5.23 -5.35
N VAL A 124 1.00 -3.96 -4.95
CA VAL A 124 1.07 -2.84 -5.89
C VAL A 124 2.35 -2.92 -6.74
N GLN A 125 3.50 -3.16 -6.13
CA GLN A 125 4.77 -3.30 -6.85
C GLN A 125 4.75 -4.49 -7.82
N GLU A 126 4.16 -5.62 -7.42
CA GLU A 126 4.01 -6.78 -8.29
C GLU A 126 3.12 -6.47 -9.49
N LYS A 127 1.97 -5.82 -9.28
CA LYS A 127 1.09 -5.36 -10.38
C LYS A 127 1.78 -4.36 -11.30
N GLU A 128 2.59 -3.44 -10.78
CA GLU A 128 3.35 -2.52 -11.61
C GLU A 128 4.40 -3.25 -12.46
N ARG A 129 5.12 -4.22 -11.88
CA ARG A 129 6.07 -5.07 -12.62
C ARG A 129 5.36 -5.87 -13.71
N GLU A 130 4.21 -6.48 -13.41
CA GLU A 130 3.40 -7.18 -14.40
C GLU A 130 2.96 -6.24 -15.52
N LYS A 131 2.48 -5.03 -15.20
CA LYS A 131 2.05 -4.05 -16.19
C LYS A 131 3.19 -3.59 -17.10
N ILE A 132 4.39 -3.38 -16.54
CA ILE A 132 5.59 -3.07 -17.32
C ILE A 132 5.94 -4.24 -18.24
N ASN A 133 5.92 -5.47 -17.73
CA ASN A 133 6.23 -6.66 -18.51
C ASN A 133 5.22 -6.86 -19.65
N THR A 134 3.93 -6.66 -19.40
CA THR A 134 2.88 -6.72 -20.44
C THR A 134 3.10 -5.67 -21.53
N LYS A 135 3.48 -4.44 -21.16
CA LYS A 135 3.81 -3.39 -22.13
C LYS A 135 5.04 -3.74 -22.98
N ASP A 136 6.11 -4.24 -22.35
CA ASP A 136 7.32 -4.67 -23.07
C ASP A 136 7.00 -5.84 -24.03
N MET A 137 6.13 -6.77 -23.63
CA MET A 137 5.65 -7.85 -24.50
C MET A 137 4.80 -7.32 -25.67
N GLU A 138 3.95 -6.32 -25.43
CA GLU A 138 3.12 -5.69 -26.47
C GLU A 138 3.97 -4.93 -27.50
N GLU A 139 4.95 -4.15 -27.04
CA GLU A 139 5.91 -3.43 -27.90
C GLU A 139 6.74 -4.41 -28.74
N ARG A 140 7.24 -5.50 -28.13
CA ARG A 140 7.91 -6.56 -28.87
C ARG A 140 7.00 -7.22 -29.90
N ALA A 141 5.74 -7.51 -29.54
CA ALA A 141 4.79 -8.10 -30.48
C ALA A 141 4.49 -7.19 -31.67
N GLU A 142 4.43 -5.87 -31.45
CA GLU A 142 4.23 -4.88 -32.51
C GLU A 142 5.46 -4.79 -33.43
N SER A 143 6.68 -4.71 -32.87
CA SER A 143 7.91 -4.72 -33.67
C SER A 143 8.07 -5.99 -34.52
N LEU A 144 7.81 -7.17 -33.96
CA LEU A 144 7.83 -8.42 -34.71
C LEU A 144 6.80 -8.44 -35.84
N ARG A 145 5.65 -7.79 -35.65
CA ARG A 145 4.61 -7.70 -36.67
C ARG A 145 5.03 -6.78 -37.81
N GLU A 146 5.72 -5.69 -37.50
CA GLU A 146 6.30 -4.79 -38.51
C GLU A 146 7.40 -5.50 -39.32
N ASP A 147 8.31 -6.20 -38.64
CA ASP A 147 9.34 -7.02 -39.29
C ASP A 147 8.71 -8.09 -40.21
N MET A 148 7.66 -8.76 -39.74
CA MET A 148 6.95 -9.77 -40.53
C MET A 148 6.31 -9.17 -41.78
N MET A 149 5.70 -7.99 -41.69
CA MET A 149 5.17 -7.28 -42.86
C MET A 149 6.29 -6.86 -43.83
N SER A 150 7.43 -6.37 -43.32
CA SER A 150 8.59 -6.02 -44.15
C SER A 150 9.11 -7.24 -44.91
N ILE A 151 9.30 -8.36 -44.21
CA ILE A 151 9.74 -9.63 -44.82
C ILE A 151 8.73 -10.12 -45.85
N GLU A 152 7.43 -10.03 -45.60
CA GLU A 152 6.40 -10.42 -46.57
C GLU A 152 6.48 -9.59 -47.86
N VAL A 153 6.72 -8.28 -47.74
CA VAL A 153 6.94 -7.38 -48.88
C VAL A 153 8.20 -7.75 -49.64
N GLU A 154 9.32 -7.98 -48.95
CA GLU A 154 10.58 -8.41 -49.58
C GLU A 154 10.42 -9.76 -50.30
N VAL A 155 9.75 -10.73 -49.68
CA VAL A 155 9.46 -12.03 -50.29
C VAL A 155 8.58 -11.87 -51.54
N ALA A 156 7.59 -10.99 -51.51
CA ALA A 156 6.75 -10.70 -52.67
C ALA A 156 7.55 -10.06 -53.81
N GLN A 157 8.44 -9.11 -53.50
CA GLN A 157 9.33 -8.48 -54.47
C GLN A 157 10.29 -9.49 -55.10
N LEU A 158 11.01 -10.26 -54.28
CA LEU A 158 11.93 -11.30 -54.75
C LEU A 158 11.22 -12.37 -55.61
N LYS A 159 9.97 -12.71 -55.28
CA LYS A 159 9.16 -13.62 -56.08
C LYS A 159 8.80 -13.02 -57.44
N SER A 160 8.47 -11.73 -57.48
CA SER A 160 8.22 -11.00 -58.73
C SER A 160 9.47 -10.92 -59.59
N GLU A 161 10.61 -10.53 -59.02
CA GLU A 161 11.90 -10.49 -59.70
C GLU A 161 12.29 -11.87 -60.26
N ARG A 162 12.13 -12.93 -59.45
CA ARG A 162 12.35 -14.30 -59.89
C ARG A 162 11.47 -14.65 -61.09
N SER A 163 10.20 -14.28 -61.08
CA SER A 163 9.28 -14.53 -62.20
C SER A 163 9.70 -13.77 -63.47
N GLN A 164 10.16 -12.53 -63.32
CA GLN A 164 10.62 -11.72 -64.45
C GLN A 164 11.89 -12.30 -65.07
N ILE A 165 12.88 -12.66 -64.23
CA ILE A 165 14.11 -13.33 -64.68
C ILE A 165 13.79 -14.66 -65.35
N GLN A 166 12.88 -15.46 -64.80
CA GLN A 166 12.46 -16.72 -65.40
C GLN A 166 11.88 -16.51 -66.81
N SER A 167 11.05 -15.47 -67.00
CA SER A 167 10.50 -15.11 -68.31
C SER A 167 11.58 -14.66 -69.30
N GLN A 168 12.55 -13.87 -68.84
CA GLN A 168 13.69 -13.45 -69.68
C GLN A 168 14.56 -14.64 -70.10
N ILE A 169 14.79 -15.61 -69.21
CA ILE A 169 15.52 -16.84 -69.52
C ILE A 169 14.76 -17.65 -70.58
N GLU A 170 13.45 -17.84 -70.42
CA GLU A 170 12.63 -18.58 -71.37
C GLU A 170 12.64 -17.91 -72.77
N ALA A 171 12.50 -16.59 -72.83
CA ALA A 171 12.59 -15.83 -74.07
C ALA A 171 13.98 -15.98 -74.73
N SER A 172 15.05 -15.95 -73.93
CA SER A 172 16.42 -16.14 -74.41
C SER A 172 16.65 -17.55 -74.96
N LEU A 173 16.12 -18.58 -74.29
CA LEU A 173 16.19 -19.97 -74.77
C LEU A 173 15.44 -20.14 -76.09
N GLN A 174 14.25 -19.53 -76.23
CA GLN A 174 13.51 -19.55 -77.49
C GLN A 174 14.29 -18.90 -78.64
N LEU A 175 14.96 -17.78 -78.38
CA LEU A 175 15.83 -17.12 -79.38
C LEU A 175 17.00 -18.02 -79.77
N ILE A 176 17.66 -18.67 -78.81
CA ILE A 176 18.77 -19.58 -79.09
C ILE A 176 18.32 -20.74 -80.00
N VAL A 177 17.17 -21.36 -79.70
CA VAL A 177 16.60 -22.44 -80.52
C VAL A 177 16.27 -21.95 -81.93
N GLN A 178 15.64 -20.79 -82.07
CA GLN A 178 15.35 -20.21 -83.39
C GLN A 178 16.61 -19.93 -84.20
N ILE A 179 17.65 -19.39 -83.58
CA ILE A 179 18.95 -19.15 -84.24
C ILE A 179 19.59 -20.49 -84.64
N GLU A 180 19.56 -21.51 -83.77
CA GLU A 180 20.08 -22.85 -84.09
C GLU A 180 19.38 -23.47 -85.31
N ASP A 181 18.05 -23.34 -85.39
CA ASP A 181 17.27 -23.82 -86.54
C ASP A 181 17.61 -23.08 -87.84
N ILE A 182 17.79 -21.76 -87.76
CA ILE A 182 18.23 -20.94 -88.92
C ILE A 182 19.63 -21.38 -89.38
N VAL A 183 20.57 -21.58 -88.45
CA VAL A 183 21.95 -22.04 -88.75
C VAL A 183 21.94 -23.41 -89.43
N LYS A 184 21.17 -24.38 -88.92
CA LYS A 184 20.98 -25.69 -89.58
C LYS A 184 20.36 -25.57 -90.98
N GLY A 185 19.49 -24.59 -91.19
CA GLY A 185 18.91 -24.26 -92.49
C GLY A 185 19.95 -23.77 -93.51
N VAL A 186 20.92 -22.97 -93.08
CA VAL A 186 22.02 -22.50 -93.94
C VAL A 186 22.97 -23.66 -94.27
N ASP A 187 23.37 -24.45 -93.28
CA ASP A 187 24.26 -25.62 -93.48
C ASP A 187 23.66 -26.67 -94.43
N SER A 188 22.33 -26.77 -94.49
CA SER A 188 21.61 -27.66 -95.42
C SER A 188 21.38 -27.06 -96.82
N GLY A 189 21.86 -25.84 -97.08
CA GLY A 189 21.73 -25.14 -98.36
C GLY A 189 20.35 -24.55 -98.64
N LYS A 190 19.48 -24.45 -97.62
CA LYS A 190 18.09 -23.98 -97.74
C LYS A 190 17.96 -22.45 -97.78
N TYR A 191 18.94 -21.73 -97.25
CA TYR A 191 18.99 -20.26 -97.20
C TYR A 191 20.32 -19.76 -97.76
N THR A 192 20.33 -18.64 -98.46
CA THR A 192 21.58 -17.98 -98.88
C THR A 192 22.20 -17.17 -97.73
N ASP A 193 23.47 -16.77 -97.83
CA ASP A 193 24.15 -15.96 -96.80
C ASP A 193 23.48 -14.59 -96.58
N GLU A 194 22.79 -14.07 -97.60
CA GLU A 194 22.03 -12.82 -97.55
C GLU A 194 20.66 -13.02 -96.86
N ASP A 195 20.02 -14.17 -97.06
CA ASP A 195 18.80 -14.58 -96.35
C ASP A 195 19.07 -14.87 -94.86
N PHE A 196 20.23 -15.43 -94.54
CA PHE A 196 20.64 -15.66 -93.15
C PHE A 196 20.73 -14.33 -92.37
N ARG A 197 21.37 -13.32 -92.96
CA ARG A 197 21.55 -12.00 -92.33
C ARG A 197 20.22 -11.29 -92.09
N SER A 198 19.25 -11.45 -92.98
CA SER A 198 17.92 -10.85 -92.79
C SER A 198 17.11 -11.60 -91.73
N LEU A 199 17.09 -12.94 -91.76
CA LEU A 199 16.35 -13.78 -90.81
C LEU A 199 16.88 -13.70 -89.37
N VAL A 200 18.19 -13.65 -89.18
CA VAL A 200 18.79 -13.43 -87.84
C VAL A 200 18.43 -12.04 -87.32
N LYS A 201 18.41 -11.03 -88.18
CA LYS A 201 18.06 -9.66 -87.77
C LYS A 201 16.57 -9.51 -87.43
N GLU A 202 15.71 -10.33 -88.01
CA GLU A 202 14.26 -10.35 -87.75
C GLU A 202 13.88 -11.19 -86.53
N SER A 203 14.55 -12.32 -86.30
CA SER A 203 14.32 -13.19 -85.12
C SER A 203 14.82 -12.55 -83.82
N VAL A 204 15.83 -11.70 -83.90
CA VAL A 204 16.36 -10.99 -82.73
C VAL A 204 15.43 -9.83 -82.34
N ASN A 205 14.77 -9.98 -81.19
CA ASN A 205 13.98 -8.90 -80.62
C ASN A 205 14.88 -7.71 -80.21
N LYS A 206 14.71 -6.60 -80.92
CA LYS A 206 15.52 -5.38 -80.76
C LYS A 206 15.52 -4.83 -79.33
N SER A 207 14.40 -4.94 -78.62
CA SER A 207 14.27 -4.49 -77.23
C SER A 207 15.13 -5.31 -76.27
N LEU A 208 15.15 -6.64 -76.45
CA LEU A 208 15.96 -7.54 -75.62
C LEU A 208 17.46 -7.36 -75.90
N LEU A 209 17.82 -7.06 -77.15
CA LEU A 209 19.22 -6.85 -77.51
C LEU A 209 19.75 -5.50 -77.01
N ASP A 210 18.93 -4.46 -77.02
CA ASP A 210 19.28 -3.15 -76.45
C ASP A 210 19.38 -3.23 -74.91
N GLU A 211 18.48 -3.96 -74.25
CA GLU A 211 18.53 -4.23 -72.81
C GLU A 211 19.78 -5.05 -72.44
N ALA A 212 20.05 -6.17 -73.13
CA ALA A 212 21.25 -6.99 -72.91
C ALA A 212 22.54 -6.19 -73.14
N ARG A 213 22.57 -5.30 -74.15
CA ARG A 213 23.71 -4.43 -74.42
C ARG A 213 23.89 -3.38 -73.32
N SER A 214 22.81 -2.80 -72.82
CA SER A 214 22.83 -1.85 -71.70
C SER A 214 23.35 -2.53 -70.43
N THR A 215 22.81 -3.70 -70.08
CA THR A 215 23.22 -4.48 -68.90
C THR A 215 24.68 -4.90 -68.99
N TYR A 216 25.14 -5.38 -70.16
CA TYR A 216 26.54 -5.72 -70.38
C TYR A 216 27.48 -4.52 -70.20
N GLN A 217 27.09 -3.34 -70.72
CA GLN A 217 27.88 -2.11 -70.52
C GLN A 217 27.91 -1.66 -69.07
N ALA A 218 26.78 -1.75 -68.36
CA ALA A 218 26.70 -1.42 -66.93
C ALA A 218 27.55 -2.37 -66.09
N GLN A 219 27.53 -3.68 -66.35
CA GLN A 219 28.34 -4.68 -65.66
C GLN A 219 29.83 -4.47 -65.91
N LYS A 220 30.22 -4.22 -67.16
CA LYS A 220 31.60 -3.92 -67.53
C LYS A 220 32.09 -2.66 -66.82
N PHE A 221 31.26 -1.63 -66.73
CA PHE A 221 31.59 -0.39 -66.02
C PHE A 221 31.80 -0.63 -64.50
N LEU A 222 30.94 -1.44 -63.87
CA LEU A 222 31.08 -1.80 -62.45
C LEU A 222 32.36 -2.63 -62.19
N ASP A 223 32.69 -3.57 -63.07
CA ASP A 223 33.93 -4.35 -62.99
C ASP A 223 35.19 -3.48 -63.17
N GLU A 224 35.14 -2.50 -64.07
CA GLU A 224 36.22 -1.53 -64.27
C GLU A 224 36.40 -0.62 -63.04
N MET A 225 35.31 -0.15 -62.42
CA MET A 225 35.37 0.61 -61.17
C MET A 225 35.86 -0.22 -59.98
N GLY A 226 35.42 -1.47 -59.85
CA GLY A 226 35.90 -2.38 -58.79
C GLY A 226 37.39 -2.71 -58.92
N LYS A 227 37.88 -2.84 -60.16
CA LYS A 227 39.33 -3.00 -60.42
C LYS A 227 40.11 -1.72 -60.11
N ALA A 228 39.59 -0.54 -60.45
CA ALA A 228 40.22 0.74 -60.13
C ALA A 228 40.34 0.98 -58.62
N SER A 229 39.31 0.68 -57.82
CA SER A 229 39.35 0.84 -56.36
C SER A 229 40.28 -0.18 -55.66
N SER A 230 40.57 -1.31 -56.32
CA SER A 230 41.53 -2.32 -55.84
C SER A 230 42.99 -1.95 -56.13
N LEU A 231 43.24 -1.08 -57.12
CA LEU A 231 44.57 -0.57 -57.48
C LEU A 231 44.98 0.67 -56.66
N GLU A 232 44.01 1.46 -56.18
CA GLU A 232 44.26 2.58 -55.24
C GLU A 232 44.53 2.14 -53.80
N ASN A 233 44.20 0.91 -53.42
CA ASN A 233 44.39 0.36 -52.06
C ASN A 233 45.66 -0.52 -51.92
N LYS A 234 46.64 -0.36 -52.82
CA LYS A 234 47.91 -1.09 -52.82
C LYS A 234 49.09 -0.13 -52.83
#